data_AF-A0A2E0PPT4-F1
#
_entry.id   AF-A0A2E0PPT4-F1
#
_cell.length_a   1.000
_cell.length_b   1.000
_cell.length_c   1.000
_cell.angle_alpha   90.00
_cell.angle_beta   90.00
_cell.angle_gamma   90.00
#
_symmetry.space_group_name_H-M   'P 1'
#
loop_
_entity.id
_entity.type
_entity.pdbx_description
1 polymer ?
#
loop_
_entity_poly.entity_id
_entity_poly.type
_entity_poly.pdbx_seq_one_letter_code
_entity_poly.pdbx_strand_id
1 'polypeptide(L)'
;MNLPRAVAIQRDEDVLVALLKGKGLITATKSNLRFEEEQFTVEGSTKGNEILKYNGELTQIHIIPDKNPETQFDVVSFTAPNKAEAQRMARSWQHAKVEFSDPKSVVLPANPKARRSFVFNPYYQVEALPLSALEEMNLFVTGMDWLSPTQLAVCTYTGEVWIIENATGPAKEMKFRRFARGMNEPMGLLVKDGMIHLGNKAEITRLKDTDNDGIADLFERISNDWDYTGSYNSFSYGPVLDQQGNFVVANAGHAGHWGVRKMGWALRIGAKDGKAQPFASGFREPNGIKTFGPDKDLFVTDNQGAWIGACKLNHVKDGRFYGHPTSIPAPKDLYGKPRKLDPPAVWFPYKWVRSASDIVEITDDRFGPFKGQMLVGDFQNAVLTRVQLEKVNGEWQGAVWPFLKGFQSGVNRMVLGNDGQLYVGSGKVKAWAANAPAFHALERVKFKGPTPFSVKTVRALADGFELTFTKPVDRKVAEAIDGFDVWQYRYEYHKSYGSPEFDHEGRKDRFTVIDVESLTVSKDNLKVTLKLAGWKPGYITAVRALDIRDAKGGKLWNDTFYYTLNQIPKR
;
A
#
# COMPACT_ATOMS: atom_id res chain seq x y z
N MET A 1 -24.60 1.67 41.58
CA MET A 1 -25.00 3.07 41.33
C MET A 1 -26.42 3.40 41.80
N ASN A 2 -27.37 2.44 41.78
CA ASN A 2 -28.80 2.67 42.06
C ASN A 2 -29.37 3.83 41.23
N LEU A 3 -28.91 3.93 39.97
CA LEU A 3 -29.40 4.87 38.98
C LEU A 3 -29.91 4.04 37.80
N PRO A 4 -31.14 4.30 37.32
CA PRO A 4 -31.67 3.59 36.16
C PRO A 4 -30.79 3.89 34.95
N ARG A 5 -30.52 2.85 34.15
CA ARG A 5 -29.73 2.94 32.92
C ARG A 5 -28.32 3.52 33.13
N ALA A 6 -27.70 3.13 34.24
CA ALA A 6 -26.32 3.47 34.56
C ALA A 6 -25.58 2.25 35.08
N VAL A 7 -24.37 2.04 34.58
CA VAL A 7 -23.43 1.03 35.06
C VAL A 7 -22.19 1.76 35.54
N ALA A 8 -21.57 1.25 36.60
CA ALA A 8 -20.27 1.74 37.03
C ALA A 8 -19.34 0.57 37.34
N ILE A 9 -18.08 0.75 36.98
CA ILE A 9 -16.97 -0.17 37.22
C ILE A 9 -16.04 0.53 38.19
N GLN A 10 -15.88 -0.04 39.39
CA GLN A 10 -14.86 0.39 40.33
C GLN A 10 -13.51 -0.12 39.82
N ARG A 11 -12.58 0.79 39.57
CA ARG A 11 -11.17 0.51 39.26
C ARG A 11 -10.31 0.91 40.46
N ASP A 12 -9.01 0.63 40.39
CA ASP A 12 -8.10 0.85 41.51
C ASP A 12 -7.99 2.34 41.88
N GLU A 13 -7.95 3.22 40.88
CA GLU A 13 -7.74 4.66 41.09
C GLU A 13 -9.02 5.50 40.97
N ASP A 14 -10.07 4.97 40.34
CA ASP A 14 -11.27 5.72 40.02
C ASP A 14 -12.50 4.83 39.75
N VAL A 15 -13.58 5.47 39.30
CA VAL A 15 -14.82 4.81 38.90
C VAL A 15 -15.17 5.21 37.47
N LEU A 16 -15.18 4.23 36.57
CA LEU A 16 -15.71 4.41 35.22
C LEU A 16 -17.24 4.27 35.28
N VAL A 17 -17.95 5.29 34.82
CA VAL A 17 -19.41 5.30 34.74
C VAL A 17 -19.83 5.31 33.28
N ALA A 18 -20.80 4.47 32.93
CA ALA A 18 -21.50 4.53 31.65
C ALA A 18 -22.99 4.77 31.88
N LEU A 19 -23.55 5.73 31.16
CA LEU A 19 -24.96 6.09 31.18
C LEU A 19 -25.57 5.83 29.81
N LEU A 20 -26.76 5.25 29.80
CA LEU A 20 -27.60 5.12 28.62
C LEU A 20 -28.79 6.08 28.73
N LYS A 21 -28.87 7.05 27.81
CA LYS A 21 -30.02 7.94 27.65
C LYS A 21 -30.79 7.53 26.40
N GLY A 22 -32.11 7.48 26.46
CA GLY A 22 -32.94 6.87 25.41
C GLY A 22 -33.46 5.47 25.81
N LYS A 23 -34.21 4.83 24.91
CA LYS A 23 -34.80 3.50 25.17
C LYS A 23 -33.75 2.41 24.93
N GLY A 24 -33.73 1.42 25.80
CA GLY A 24 -32.76 0.32 25.77
C GLY A 24 -32.31 -0.08 27.18
N LEU A 25 -31.46 -1.08 27.22
CA LEU A 25 -30.91 -1.68 28.43
C LEU A 25 -29.38 -1.49 28.45
N ILE A 26 -28.84 -1.12 29.60
CA ILE A 26 -27.40 -1.13 29.85
C ILE A 26 -27.12 -2.05 31.04
N THR A 27 -26.19 -2.97 30.86
CA THR A 27 -25.77 -3.94 31.88
C THR A 27 -24.26 -4.07 31.87
N ALA A 28 -23.70 -4.72 32.88
CA ALA A 28 -22.32 -5.17 32.82
C ALA A 28 -22.21 -6.63 33.22
N THR A 29 -21.26 -7.31 32.59
CA THR A 29 -20.84 -8.66 32.96
C THR A 29 -19.40 -8.60 33.43
N LYS A 30 -19.13 -9.28 34.54
CA LYS A 30 -17.78 -9.45 35.06
C LYS A 30 -17.29 -10.85 34.70
N SER A 31 -16.08 -10.94 34.18
CA SER A 31 -15.45 -12.20 33.80
C SER A 31 -14.02 -12.23 34.32
N ASN A 32 -13.55 -13.41 34.69
CA ASN A 32 -12.15 -13.59 35.07
C ASN A 32 -11.33 -13.67 33.77
N LEU A 33 -10.37 -12.77 33.63
CA LEU A 33 -9.42 -12.80 32.54
C LEU A 33 -8.15 -13.48 33.05
N ARG A 34 -7.84 -14.64 32.48
CA ARG A 34 -6.55 -15.30 32.68
C ARG A 34 -5.81 -15.25 31.36
N PHE A 35 -4.69 -14.54 31.36
CA PHE A 35 -3.81 -14.52 30.20
C PHE A 35 -2.36 -14.53 30.67
N GLU A 36 -1.48 -15.02 29.81
CA GLU A 36 -0.05 -15.02 30.04
C GLU A 36 0.55 -13.98 29.10
N GLU A 37 1.31 -13.02 29.64
CA GLU A 37 2.11 -12.07 28.87
C GLU A 37 3.55 -12.57 28.89
N GLU A 38 4.08 -12.90 27.73
CA GLU A 38 5.51 -13.17 27.59
C GLU A 38 6.23 -11.84 27.41
N GLN A 39 7.03 -11.44 28.40
CA GLN A 39 7.79 -10.19 28.36
C GLN A 39 9.13 -10.37 27.65
N PHE A 40 9.23 -9.78 26.47
CA PHE A 40 10.44 -9.82 25.65
C PHE A 40 11.40 -8.71 26.07
N THR A 41 12.56 -9.07 26.61
CA THR A 41 13.67 -8.14 26.79
C THR A 41 14.59 -8.15 25.57
N VAL A 42 15.32 -7.05 25.34
CA VAL A 42 16.28 -6.91 24.22
C VAL A 42 17.38 -7.98 24.26
N GLU A 43 17.63 -8.59 25.43
CA GLU A 43 18.63 -9.64 25.67
C GLU A 43 18.07 -11.07 25.60
N GLY A 44 16.76 -11.23 25.34
CA GLY A 44 15.97 -12.47 25.45
C GLY A 44 16.32 -13.63 24.49
N SER A 45 17.58 -14.07 24.45
CA SER A 45 17.98 -15.27 23.70
C SER A 45 18.90 -16.25 24.43
N THR A 46 19.37 -15.92 25.64
CA THR A 46 20.26 -16.80 26.42
C THR A 46 19.66 -17.34 27.73
N LYS A 47 18.57 -16.75 28.26
CA LYS A 47 17.97 -17.15 29.57
C LYS A 47 16.49 -17.52 29.57
N GLY A 48 15.82 -17.50 28.41
CA GLY A 48 14.36 -17.66 28.32
C GLY A 48 13.61 -16.36 28.65
N ASN A 49 12.39 -16.22 28.12
CA ASN A 49 11.56 -15.05 28.39
C ASN A 49 10.79 -15.25 29.70
N GLU A 50 10.54 -14.14 30.39
CA GLU A 50 9.68 -14.15 31.55
C GLU A 50 8.23 -14.27 31.09
N ILE A 51 7.52 -15.30 31.55
CA ILE A 51 6.09 -15.45 31.34
C ILE A 51 5.39 -14.95 32.60
N LEU A 52 4.83 -13.76 32.50
CA LEU A 52 4.00 -13.17 33.53
C LEU A 52 2.58 -13.70 33.37
N LYS A 53 2.05 -14.31 34.43
CA LYS A 53 0.67 -14.79 34.45
C LYS A 53 -0.23 -13.74 35.07
N TYR A 54 -1.15 -13.22 34.28
CA TYR A 54 -2.12 -12.23 34.72
C TYR A 54 -3.42 -12.94 35.04
N ASN A 55 -3.85 -12.75 36.28
CA ASN A 55 -5.21 -13.02 36.70
C ASN A 55 -5.86 -11.66 36.95
N GLY A 56 -6.67 -11.21 36.01
CA GLY A 56 -7.42 -9.97 36.11
C GLY A 56 -8.92 -10.23 36.08
N GLU A 57 -9.69 -9.19 36.32
CA GLU A 57 -11.13 -9.20 36.12
C GLU A 57 -11.47 -8.24 34.98
N LEU A 58 -12.03 -8.77 33.90
CA LEU A 58 -12.56 -7.98 32.80
C LEU A 58 -14.04 -7.70 33.08
N THR A 59 -14.40 -6.43 33.16
CA THR A 59 -15.81 -6.01 33.19
C THR A 59 -16.20 -5.41 31.85
N GLN A 60 -17.20 -6.00 31.20
CA GLN A 60 -17.74 -5.53 29.92
C GLN A 60 -19.09 -4.85 30.17
N ILE A 61 -19.32 -3.71 29.49
CA ILE A 61 -20.60 -3.00 29.53
C ILE A 61 -21.37 -3.33 28.25
N HIS A 62 -22.56 -3.89 28.39
CA HIS A 62 -23.45 -4.24 27.29
C HIS A 62 -24.53 -3.19 27.16
N ILE A 63 -24.74 -2.72 25.94
CA ILE A 63 -25.79 -1.76 25.60
C ILE A 63 -26.68 -2.45 24.57
N ILE A 64 -27.91 -2.72 24.98
CA ILE A 64 -28.90 -3.43 24.18
C ILE A 64 -29.97 -2.39 23.83
N PRO A 65 -29.99 -1.87 22.59
CA PRO A 65 -31.02 -0.94 22.17
C PRO A 65 -32.40 -1.59 22.22
N ASP A 66 -33.45 -0.77 22.31
CA ASP A 66 -34.83 -1.25 22.24
C ASP A 66 -35.10 -1.89 20.86
N LYS A 67 -36.06 -2.80 20.77
CA LYS A 67 -36.36 -3.57 19.54
C LYS A 67 -36.89 -2.72 18.38
N ASN A 68 -37.11 -1.41 18.60
CA ASN A 68 -37.53 -0.48 17.56
C ASN A 68 -36.30 0.05 16.78
N PRO A 69 -36.20 -0.20 15.46
CA PRO A 69 -35.09 0.25 14.63
C PRO A 69 -34.91 1.78 14.54
N GLU A 70 -35.92 2.57 14.92
CA GLU A 70 -35.83 4.04 15.00
C GLU A 70 -35.31 4.57 16.35
N THR A 71 -34.88 3.68 17.26
CA THR A 71 -34.49 4.10 18.61
C THR A 71 -33.18 4.90 18.60
N GLN A 72 -33.29 6.21 18.85
CA GLN A 72 -32.14 7.05 19.19
C GLN A 72 -31.78 6.87 20.68
N PHE A 73 -30.50 6.68 20.96
CA PHE A 73 -29.96 6.64 22.31
C PHE A 73 -28.55 7.23 22.35
N ASP A 74 -28.20 7.84 23.47
CA ASP A 74 -26.85 8.31 23.76
C ASP A 74 -26.18 7.41 24.77
N VAL A 75 -24.89 7.17 24.53
CA VAL A 75 -24.01 6.50 25.48
C VAL A 75 -22.99 7.52 25.94
N VAL A 76 -22.94 7.73 27.25
CA VAL A 76 -21.98 8.65 27.87
C VAL A 76 -21.12 7.86 28.82
N SER A 77 -19.81 7.92 28.62
CA SER A 77 -18.84 7.38 29.56
C SER A 77 -18.00 8.50 30.16
N PHE A 78 -17.80 8.45 31.48
CA PHE A 78 -16.87 9.35 32.16
C PHE A 78 -16.22 8.65 33.35
N THR A 79 -15.08 9.17 33.77
CA THR A 79 -14.39 8.72 34.98
C THR A 79 -14.65 9.70 36.11
N ALA A 80 -14.76 9.18 37.33
CA ALA A 80 -14.89 9.97 38.55
C ALA A 80 -13.95 9.41 39.61
N PRO A 81 -13.31 10.27 40.43
CA PRO A 81 -12.23 9.84 41.33
C PRO A 81 -12.70 8.87 42.43
N ASN A 82 -14.00 8.81 42.72
CA ASN A 82 -14.57 7.85 43.66
C ASN A 82 -16.07 7.63 43.39
N LYS A 83 -16.65 6.65 44.09
CA LYS A 83 -18.07 6.27 43.94
C LYS A 83 -19.05 7.41 44.27
N ALA A 84 -18.75 8.23 45.28
CA ALA A 84 -19.63 9.33 45.66
C ALA A 84 -19.65 10.41 44.55
N GLU A 85 -18.48 10.71 44.00
CA GLU A 85 -18.33 11.61 42.86
C GLU A 85 -18.98 11.06 41.59
N ALA A 86 -18.79 9.77 41.30
CA ALA A 86 -19.45 9.07 40.22
C ALA A 86 -20.97 9.22 40.31
N GLN A 87 -21.54 9.02 41.50
CA GLN A 87 -22.97 9.15 41.73
C GLN A 87 -23.45 10.58 41.57
N ARG A 88 -22.69 11.56 42.08
CA ARG A 88 -23.01 12.98 41.94
C ARG A 88 -23.01 13.38 40.46
N MET A 89 -21.90 13.13 39.77
CA MET A 89 -21.73 13.42 38.35
C MET A 89 -22.80 12.71 37.51
N ALA A 90 -23.10 11.44 37.76
CA ALA A 90 -24.13 10.71 37.02
C ALA A 90 -25.54 11.29 37.21
N ARG A 91 -25.86 11.80 38.41
CA ARG A 91 -27.14 12.44 38.71
C ARG A 91 -27.24 13.85 38.13
N SER A 92 -26.15 14.60 38.18
CA SER A 92 -26.08 15.98 37.71
C SER A 92 -25.73 16.09 36.22
N TRP A 93 -25.37 14.98 35.56
CA TRP A 93 -25.06 14.98 34.15
C TRP A 93 -26.32 15.33 33.37
N GLN A 94 -26.32 16.53 32.82
CA GLN A 94 -27.32 16.98 31.86
C GLN A 94 -26.76 16.71 30.46
N HIS A 95 -27.64 16.24 29.57
CA HIS A 95 -27.33 16.21 28.16
C HIS A 95 -27.03 17.65 27.77
N ALA A 96 -25.77 17.95 27.41
CA ALA A 96 -25.51 19.17 26.68
C ALA A 96 -26.42 19.10 25.46
N LYS A 97 -27.35 20.05 25.31
CA LYS A 97 -28.08 20.18 24.05
C LYS A 97 -27.02 20.43 22.97
N VAL A 98 -26.56 19.35 22.35
CA VAL A 98 -25.86 19.45 21.10
C VAL A 98 -26.99 19.73 20.12
N GLU A 99 -27.24 21.01 19.88
CA GLU A 99 -27.93 21.39 18.67
C GLU A 99 -27.01 20.93 17.53
N PHE A 100 -27.33 19.76 16.98
CA PHE A 100 -26.96 19.47 15.62
C PHE A 100 -27.72 20.49 14.80
N SER A 101 -27.09 21.64 14.51
CA SER A 101 -27.51 22.38 13.34
C SER A 101 -27.40 21.42 12.17
N ASP A 102 -28.35 21.45 11.22
CA ASP A 102 -28.04 20.98 9.87
C ASP A 102 -26.62 21.48 9.57
N PRO A 103 -25.68 20.59 9.17
CA PRO A 103 -24.31 21.00 8.96
C PRO A 103 -24.37 22.20 8.03
N LYS A 104 -24.14 23.40 8.58
CA LYS A 104 -24.02 24.59 7.75
C LYS A 104 -22.82 24.26 6.91
N SER A 105 -23.05 24.06 5.63
CA SER A 105 -22.01 23.80 4.65
C SER A 105 -20.94 24.86 4.83
N VAL A 106 -19.85 24.52 5.52
CA VAL A 106 -18.67 25.34 5.58
C VAL A 106 -18.02 25.11 4.24
N VAL A 107 -18.39 25.94 3.26
CA VAL A 107 -17.67 26.03 2.01
C VAL A 107 -16.30 26.61 2.36
N LEU A 108 -15.34 25.74 2.68
CA LEU A 108 -13.95 26.13 2.57
C LEU A 108 -13.70 26.28 1.07
N PRO A 109 -13.42 27.50 0.56
CA PRO A 109 -13.02 27.63 -0.83
C PRO A 109 -11.81 26.71 -1.05
N ALA A 110 -11.77 26.04 -2.21
CA ALA A 110 -10.58 25.33 -2.66
C ALA A 110 -9.36 26.18 -2.33
N ASN A 111 -8.50 25.67 -1.44
CA ASN A 111 -7.49 26.46 -0.75
C ASN A 111 -6.80 27.45 -1.72
N PRO A 112 -7.06 28.76 -1.64
CA PRO A 112 -6.47 29.73 -2.57
C PRO A 112 -4.94 29.85 -2.38
N LYS A 113 -4.40 29.28 -1.29
CA LYS A 113 -2.96 29.14 -1.01
C LYS A 113 -2.39 27.78 -1.44
N ALA A 114 -3.19 26.83 -1.91
CA ALA A 114 -2.65 25.69 -2.63
C ALA A 114 -2.02 26.24 -3.90
N ARG A 115 -0.68 26.34 -3.93
CA ARG A 115 0.04 26.76 -5.12
C ARG A 115 -0.50 25.93 -6.29
N ARG A 116 -0.96 26.61 -7.35
CA ARG A 116 -1.31 26.05 -8.67
C ARG A 116 -0.14 25.28 -9.35
N SER A 117 0.88 24.87 -8.61
CA SER A 117 2.03 24.09 -9.08
C SER A 117 1.75 22.59 -9.18
N PHE A 118 0.54 22.13 -8.85
CA PHE A 118 0.18 20.72 -8.96
C PHE A 118 -0.31 20.41 -10.39
N VAL A 119 0.58 19.77 -11.17
CA VAL A 119 0.28 18.97 -12.37
C VAL A 119 -0.01 19.74 -13.67
N PHE A 120 0.98 20.48 -14.21
CA PHE A 120 1.09 20.52 -15.68
C PHE A 120 1.79 19.25 -16.16
N ASN A 121 1.04 18.14 -16.20
CA ASN A 121 1.40 17.04 -17.08
C ASN A 121 0.74 17.29 -18.44
N PRO A 122 1.53 17.44 -19.53
CA PRO A 122 0.96 17.71 -20.85
C PRO A 122 0.18 16.51 -21.42
N TYR A 123 0.37 15.30 -20.87
CA TYR A 123 -0.17 14.05 -21.39
C TYR A 123 -1.27 13.44 -20.52
N TYR A 124 -1.33 13.77 -19.23
CA TYR A 124 -2.33 13.23 -18.31
C TYR A 124 -3.10 14.36 -17.62
N GLN A 125 -4.37 14.09 -17.31
CA GLN A 125 -5.23 14.94 -16.50
C GLN A 125 -5.56 14.17 -15.22
N VAL A 126 -5.46 14.84 -14.08
CA VAL A 126 -5.91 14.32 -12.78
C VAL A 126 -7.15 15.09 -12.39
N GLU A 127 -8.22 14.37 -12.07
CA GLU A 127 -9.49 14.87 -11.57
C GLU A 127 -9.66 14.39 -10.13
N ALA A 128 -9.65 15.30 -9.17
CA ALA A 128 -10.00 14.97 -7.80
C ALA A 128 -11.52 14.85 -7.68
N LEU A 129 -11.99 13.78 -7.04
CA LEU A 129 -13.41 13.55 -6.83
C LEU A 129 -13.94 14.46 -5.70
N PRO A 130 -15.25 14.81 -5.70
CA PRO A 130 -15.77 15.91 -4.90
C PRO A 130 -15.65 15.63 -3.40
N LEU A 131 -14.91 16.48 -2.70
CA LEU A 131 -14.61 16.34 -1.27
C LEU A 131 -15.84 16.53 -0.37
N SER A 132 -16.90 17.22 -0.83
CA SER A 132 -18.10 17.47 -0.01
C SER A 132 -18.86 16.20 0.39
N ALA A 133 -18.74 15.12 -0.40
CA ALA A 133 -19.26 13.80 -0.01
C ALA A 133 -18.28 13.01 0.89
N LEU A 134 -17.03 13.47 0.99
CA LEU A 134 -15.91 12.78 1.65
C LEU A 134 -15.50 13.44 2.97
N GLU A 135 -15.96 14.65 3.30
CA GLU A 135 -15.55 15.38 4.52
C GLU A 135 -16.04 14.72 5.82
N GLU A 136 -17.13 13.94 5.76
CA GLU A 136 -17.61 13.11 6.89
C GLU A 136 -16.98 11.70 6.90
N MET A 137 -16.32 11.32 5.82
CA MET A 137 -15.78 9.99 5.60
C MET A 137 -14.27 10.05 5.81
N ASN A 138 -13.72 9.32 6.79
CA ASN A 138 -12.27 9.15 6.87
C ASN A 138 -11.81 8.21 5.74
N LEU A 139 -11.78 8.74 4.50
CA LEU A 139 -11.53 7.99 3.26
C LEU A 139 -10.03 7.72 3.05
N PHE A 140 -9.29 7.43 4.12
CA PHE A 140 -7.95 6.90 3.93
C PHE A 140 -8.06 5.52 3.28
N VAL A 141 -7.96 5.49 1.95
CA VAL A 141 -8.19 4.29 1.14
C VAL A 141 -7.06 3.28 1.34
N THR A 142 -7.44 2.04 1.66
CA THR A 142 -6.53 0.92 1.90
C THR A 142 -6.89 -0.34 1.12
N GLY A 143 -7.94 -0.29 0.30
CA GLY A 143 -8.25 -1.31 -0.71
C GLY A 143 -9.27 -0.77 -1.73
N MET A 144 -9.17 -1.23 -2.98
CA MET A 144 -10.05 -0.81 -4.07
C MET A 144 -10.21 -1.93 -5.09
N ASP A 145 -11.43 -2.16 -5.57
CA ASP A 145 -11.70 -3.04 -6.71
C ASP A 145 -13.10 -2.78 -7.30
N TRP A 146 -13.33 -3.23 -8.53
CA TRP A 146 -14.59 -3.01 -9.24
C TRP A 146 -15.63 -4.08 -8.91
N LEU A 147 -16.78 -3.64 -8.38
CA LEU A 147 -17.94 -4.51 -8.17
C LEU A 147 -18.71 -4.73 -9.48
N SER A 148 -18.74 -3.69 -10.32
CA SER A 148 -19.31 -3.70 -11.66
C SER A 148 -18.58 -2.66 -12.53
N PRO A 149 -18.86 -2.54 -13.84
CA PRO A 149 -18.18 -1.57 -14.69
C PRO A 149 -18.28 -0.11 -14.23
N THR A 150 -19.25 0.23 -13.41
CA THR A 150 -19.51 1.60 -12.94
C THR A 150 -19.53 1.74 -11.41
N GLN A 151 -19.38 0.64 -10.67
CA GLN A 151 -19.39 0.65 -9.20
C GLN A 151 -18.02 0.24 -8.66
N LEU A 152 -17.38 1.18 -7.96
CA LEU A 152 -16.07 0.99 -7.35
C LEU A 152 -16.26 0.74 -5.85
N ALA A 153 -15.80 -0.41 -5.37
CA ALA A 153 -15.73 -0.70 -3.95
C ALA A 153 -14.41 -0.17 -3.39
N VAL A 154 -14.47 0.52 -2.26
CA VAL A 154 -13.29 1.03 -1.54
C VAL A 154 -13.37 0.67 -0.07
N CYS A 155 -12.27 0.20 0.52
CA CYS A 155 -12.16 0.09 1.98
C CYS A 155 -11.26 1.19 2.55
N THR A 156 -11.57 1.61 3.77
CA THR A 156 -10.81 2.61 4.50
C THR A 156 -9.97 1.98 5.60
N TYR A 157 -8.90 2.67 5.98
CA TYR A 157 -8.07 2.31 7.12
C TYR A 157 -8.88 2.17 8.43
N THR A 158 -9.94 2.97 8.60
CA THR A 158 -10.82 2.90 9.79
C THR A 158 -11.80 1.74 9.79
N GLY A 159 -11.78 0.88 8.77
CA GLY A 159 -12.59 -0.33 8.75
C GLY A 159 -14.00 -0.15 8.22
N GLU A 160 -14.19 0.77 7.26
CA GLU A 160 -15.44 0.88 6.49
C GLU A 160 -15.23 0.40 5.05
N VAL A 161 -16.31 -0.06 4.41
CA VAL A 161 -16.38 -0.30 2.96
C VAL A 161 -17.48 0.56 2.38
N TRP A 162 -17.14 1.23 1.29
CA TRP A 162 -18.02 2.11 0.55
C TRP A 162 -18.14 1.66 -0.89
N ILE A 163 -19.35 1.74 -1.43
CA ILE A 163 -19.60 1.61 -2.87
C ILE A 163 -19.76 3.00 -3.44
N ILE A 164 -18.93 3.29 -4.44
CA ILE A 164 -19.00 4.51 -5.23
C ILE A 164 -19.75 4.17 -6.51
N GLU A 165 -21.00 4.63 -6.57
CA GLU A 165 -21.87 4.42 -7.71
C GLU A 165 -21.59 5.47 -8.78
N ASN A 166 -21.73 5.08 -10.05
CA ASN A 166 -21.42 5.92 -11.21
C ASN A 166 -19.96 6.44 -11.21
N ALA A 167 -19.01 5.63 -10.71
CA ALA A 167 -17.61 6.03 -10.56
C ALA A 167 -16.90 6.34 -11.89
N THR A 168 -17.40 5.84 -13.03
CA THR A 168 -16.91 6.16 -14.37
C THR A 168 -17.58 7.39 -14.99
N GLY A 169 -18.66 7.88 -14.40
CA GLY A 169 -19.40 9.06 -14.87
C GLY A 169 -18.75 10.40 -14.50
N PRO A 170 -19.49 11.51 -14.68
CA PRO A 170 -19.09 12.82 -14.18
C PRO A 170 -18.97 12.82 -12.66
N ALA A 171 -17.90 13.42 -12.12
CA ALA A 171 -17.62 13.44 -10.67
C ALA A 171 -18.79 13.93 -9.81
N LYS A 172 -19.55 14.92 -10.30
CA LYS A 172 -20.73 15.48 -9.61
C LYS A 172 -21.93 14.52 -9.49
N GLU A 173 -21.94 13.43 -10.23
CA GLU A 173 -23.03 12.44 -10.27
C GLU A 173 -22.69 11.18 -9.49
N MET A 174 -21.48 11.10 -8.92
CA MET A 174 -21.07 9.97 -8.10
C MET A 174 -21.83 9.95 -6.78
N LYS A 175 -22.25 8.77 -6.34
CA LYS A 175 -22.89 8.57 -5.04
C LYS A 175 -22.05 7.64 -4.18
N PHE A 176 -21.94 7.97 -2.91
CA PHE A 176 -21.19 7.20 -1.93
C PHE A 176 -22.18 6.54 -0.98
N ARG A 177 -22.17 5.21 -0.94
CA ARG A 177 -23.01 4.42 -0.04
C ARG A 177 -22.14 3.54 0.81
N ARG A 178 -22.32 3.61 2.14
CA ARG A 178 -21.61 2.69 3.04
C ARG A 178 -22.24 1.31 2.91
N PHE A 179 -21.39 0.33 2.62
CA PHE A 179 -21.76 -1.07 2.47
C PHE A 179 -21.49 -1.86 3.75
N ALA A 180 -20.38 -1.59 4.43
CA ALA A 180 -20.02 -2.28 5.66
C ALA A 180 -19.19 -1.38 6.59
N ARG A 181 -19.12 -1.75 7.87
CA ARG A 181 -18.27 -1.12 8.89
C ARG A 181 -17.86 -2.15 9.95
N GLY A 182 -16.81 -1.84 10.70
CA GLY A 182 -16.34 -2.65 11.84
C GLY A 182 -15.15 -3.56 11.54
N MET A 183 -14.46 -3.32 10.42
CA MET A 183 -13.31 -4.11 9.99
C MET A 183 -12.03 -3.69 10.71
N ASN A 184 -11.14 -4.65 10.95
CA ASN A 184 -9.90 -4.38 11.68
C ASN A 184 -8.78 -3.95 10.72
N GLU A 185 -8.71 -2.64 10.49
CA GLU A 185 -7.67 -1.95 9.71
C GLU A 185 -7.34 -2.68 8.39
N PRO A 186 -8.34 -2.84 7.50
CA PRO A 186 -8.16 -3.62 6.27
C PRO A 186 -7.09 -2.97 5.39
N MET A 187 -6.23 -3.80 4.81
CA MET A 187 -5.12 -3.38 3.94
C MET A 187 -5.21 -3.98 2.52
N GLY A 188 -6.41 -4.31 2.10
CA GLY A 188 -6.76 -4.55 0.70
C GLY A 188 -8.19 -5.03 0.55
N LEU A 189 -8.64 -4.97 -0.71
CA LEU A 189 -10.00 -5.31 -1.13
C LEU A 189 -9.89 -6.01 -2.48
N LEU A 190 -10.61 -7.12 -2.61
CA LEU A 190 -10.74 -7.89 -3.85
C LEU A 190 -12.21 -8.23 -4.09
N VAL A 191 -12.72 -7.96 -5.29
CA VAL A 191 -14.01 -8.47 -5.73
C VAL A 191 -13.80 -9.79 -6.46
N LYS A 192 -14.48 -10.84 -5.99
CA LYS A 192 -14.46 -12.17 -6.60
C LYS A 192 -15.85 -12.77 -6.54
N ASP A 193 -16.34 -13.25 -7.68
CA ASP A 193 -17.67 -13.85 -7.82
C ASP A 193 -18.80 -12.94 -7.29
N GLY A 194 -18.68 -11.62 -7.54
CA GLY A 194 -19.62 -10.60 -7.07
C GLY A 194 -19.56 -10.29 -5.57
N MET A 195 -18.64 -10.91 -4.82
CA MET A 195 -18.49 -10.71 -3.38
C MET A 195 -17.21 -9.97 -3.06
N ILE A 196 -17.25 -9.15 -2.00
CA ILE A 196 -16.11 -8.36 -1.54
C ILE A 196 -15.31 -9.17 -0.52
N HIS A 197 -14.00 -9.26 -0.72
CA HIS A 197 -13.07 -9.93 0.19
C HIS A 197 -12.07 -8.90 0.71
N LEU A 198 -11.94 -8.80 2.03
CA LEU A 198 -11.06 -7.84 2.70
C LEU A 198 -9.90 -8.56 3.37
N GLY A 199 -8.69 -8.05 3.19
CA GLY A 199 -7.54 -8.44 3.98
C GLY A 199 -7.50 -7.60 5.26
N ASN A 200 -8.11 -8.09 6.32
CA ASN A 200 -7.97 -7.52 7.66
C ASN A 200 -6.66 -7.97 8.29
N LYS A 201 -6.19 -7.25 9.31
CA LYS A 201 -4.99 -7.65 10.06
C LYS A 201 -5.03 -9.12 10.50
N ALA A 202 -6.17 -9.54 11.05
CA ALA A 202 -6.34 -10.86 11.66
C ALA A 202 -6.96 -11.91 10.73
N GLU A 203 -7.55 -11.53 9.60
CA GLU A 203 -8.29 -12.48 8.74
C GLU A 203 -8.57 -11.95 7.33
N ILE A 204 -8.93 -12.87 6.42
CA ILE A 204 -9.69 -12.54 5.23
C ILE A 204 -11.17 -12.67 5.56
N THR A 205 -11.93 -11.60 5.37
CA THR A 205 -13.39 -11.59 5.56
C THR A 205 -14.07 -11.39 4.22
N ARG A 206 -15.04 -12.25 3.91
CA ARG A 206 -15.96 -12.12 2.78
C ARG A 206 -17.21 -11.40 3.23
N LEU A 207 -17.61 -10.38 2.48
CA LEU A 207 -18.80 -9.59 2.68
C LEU A 207 -19.81 -9.87 1.57
N LYS A 208 -21.07 -10.01 1.96
CA LYS A 208 -22.19 -10.15 1.04
C LYS A 208 -23.42 -9.44 1.61
N ASP A 209 -24.20 -8.90 0.70
CA ASP A 209 -25.57 -8.42 0.92
C ASP A 209 -26.51 -9.56 0.45
N THR A 210 -27.24 -10.18 1.38
CA THR A 210 -28.05 -11.36 1.09
C THR A 210 -29.51 -11.04 0.78
N ASP A 211 -30.00 -9.86 1.16
CA ASP A 211 -31.36 -9.40 0.89
C ASP A 211 -31.46 -8.31 -0.21
N ASN A 212 -30.31 -7.82 -0.69
CA ASN A 212 -30.14 -6.79 -1.72
C ASN A 212 -30.60 -5.38 -1.29
N ASP A 213 -30.51 -5.05 0.00
CA ASP A 213 -30.82 -3.71 0.50
C ASP A 213 -29.68 -2.68 0.27
N GLY A 214 -28.53 -3.14 -0.23
CA GLY A 214 -27.33 -2.35 -0.46
C GLY A 214 -26.40 -2.28 0.76
N ILE A 215 -26.58 -3.11 1.77
CA ILE A 215 -25.76 -3.18 2.97
C ILE A 215 -25.31 -4.63 3.17
N ALA A 216 -24.05 -4.84 3.55
CA ALA A 216 -23.57 -6.16 3.91
C ALA A 216 -24.25 -6.65 5.20
N ASP A 217 -24.89 -7.80 5.14
CA ASP A 217 -25.50 -8.49 6.27
C ASP A 217 -24.74 -9.79 6.64
N LEU A 218 -23.95 -10.33 5.71
CA LEU A 218 -23.08 -11.49 5.91
C LEU A 218 -21.62 -11.08 5.98
N PHE A 219 -20.98 -11.43 7.10
CA PHE A 219 -19.55 -11.30 7.35
C PHE A 219 -18.98 -12.70 7.62
N GLU A 220 -18.29 -13.26 6.64
CA GLU A 220 -17.81 -14.62 6.70
C GLU A 220 -16.28 -14.67 6.69
N ARG A 221 -15.71 -15.23 7.75
CA ARG A 221 -14.27 -15.45 7.84
C ARG A 221 -13.84 -16.57 6.89
N ILE A 222 -13.04 -16.22 5.89
CA ILE A 222 -12.44 -17.18 4.95
C ILE A 222 -11.19 -17.83 5.55
N SER A 223 -10.34 -17.06 6.23
CA SER A 223 -9.14 -17.56 6.88
C SER A 223 -8.64 -16.57 7.92
N ASN A 224 -8.11 -17.09 9.03
CA ASN A 224 -7.38 -16.34 10.06
C ASN A 224 -6.09 -17.08 10.48
N ASP A 225 -5.59 -17.98 9.62
CA ASP A 225 -4.54 -18.95 9.97
C ASP A 225 -3.12 -18.33 9.92
N TRP A 226 -2.94 -17.14 10.49
CA TRP A 226 -1.62 -16.51 10.68
C TRP A 226 -1.48 -15.75 12.01
N ASP A 227 -2.43 -15.95 12.93
CA ASP A 227 -2.47 -15.29 14.23
C ASP A 227 -2.44 -13.74 14.14
N TYR A 228 -2.55 -13.06 15.27
CA TYR A 228 -2.51 -11.60 15.32
C TYR A 228 -1.96 -11.14 16.68
N THR A 229 -1.01 -10.20 16.65
CA THR A 229 -0.30 -9.69 17.84
C THR A 229 -1.02 -8.55 18.57
N GLY A 230 -2.04 -7.92 17.99
CA GLY A 230 -2.53 -6.63 18.47
C GLY A 230 -1.64 -5.43 18.10
N SER A 231 -0.47 -5.66 17.50
CA SER A 231 0.49 -4.60 17.20
C SER A 231 0.01 -3.68 16.08
N TYR A 232 0.24 -2.38 16.27
CA TYR A 232 -0.16 -1.32 15.35
C TYR A 232 0.36 -1.54 13.92
N ASN A 233 1.60 -2.01 13.74
CA ASN A 233 2.20 -2.20 12.42
C ASN A 233 2.15 -3.67 11.94
N SER A 234 1.23 -4.49 12.48
CA SER A 234 1.03 -5.89 12.05
C SER A 234 -0.03 -6.01 10.96
N PHE A 235 0.26 -5.42 9.80
CA PHE A 235 -0.65 -5.40 8.65
C PHE A 235 -0.57 -6.69 7.82
N SER A 236 -1.70 -7.02 7.18
CA SER A 236 -1.83 -8.10 6.20
C SER A 236 -2.32 -7.50 4.89
N TYR A 237 -1.44 -7.42 3.89
CA TYR A 237 -1.72 -6.75 2.62
C TYR A 237 -2.31 -7.71 1.60
N GLY A 238 -3.30 -7.23 0.82
CA GLY A 238 -4.10 -8.04 -0.10
C GLY A 238 -5.54 -8.21 0.39
N PRO A 239 -6.29 -9.24 -0.07
CA PRO A 239 -5.81 -10.36 -0.86
C PRO A 239 -5.69 -10.04 -2.35
N VAL A 240 -4.91 -10.86 -3.06
CA VAL A 240 -4.95 -11.01 -4.53
C VAL A 240 -5.19 -12.47 -4.88
N LEU A 241 -5.39 -12.78 -6.16
CA LEU A 241 -5.57 -14.16 -6.64
C LEU A 241 -4.35 -14.62 -7.43
N ASP A 242 -3.76 -15.75 -7.03
CA ASP A 242 -2.73 -16.40 -7.84
C ASP A 242 -3.30 -17.02 -9.13
N GLN A 243 -2.44 -17.67 -9.91
CA GLN A 243 -2.82 -18.34 -11.16
C GLN A 243 -3.83 -19.47 -10.93
N GLN A 244 -3.78 -20.15 -9.78
CA GLN A 244 -4.71 -21.22 -9.42
C GLN A 244 -6.01 -20.69 -8.78
N GLY A 245 -6.13 -19.38 -8.56
CA GLY A 245 -7.28 -18.75 -7.95
C GLY A 245 -7.30 -18.84 -6.42
N ASN A 246 -6.17 -19.17 -5.78
CA ASN A 246 -6.03 -19.09 -4.34
C ASN A 246 -5.88 -17.63 -3.91
N PHE A 247 -6.36 -17.31 -2.70
CA PHE A 247 -6.08 -16.01 -2.12
C PHE A 247 -4.62 -15.94 -1.70
N VAL A 248 -4.00 -14.78 -1.88
CA VAL A 248 -2.65 -14.51 -1.42
C VAL A 248 -2.61 -13.20 -0.64
N VAL A 249 -1.98 -13.23 0.53
CA VAL A 249 -1.68 -12.05 1.34
C VAL A 249 -0.18 -11.97 1.64
N ALA A 250 0.32 -10.77 1.88
CA ALA A 250 1.68 -10.54 2.38
C ALA A 250 1.60 -9.87 3.75
N ASN A 251 2.13 -10.53 4.77
CA ASN A 251 2.10 -10.04 6.14
C ASN A 251 3.35 -9.22 6.45
N ALA A 252 3.16 -8.08 7.11
CA ALA A 252 4.25 -7.23 7.57
C ALA A 252 5.16 -7.99 8.54
N GLY A 253 6.47 -7.77 8.45
CA GLY A 253 7.45 -8.38 9.33
C GLY A 253 7.94 -7.43 10.42
N HIS A 254 7.94 -6.11 10.19
CA HIS A 254 8.56 -5.13 11.07
C HIS A 254 7.98 -5.14 12.50
N ALA A 255 6.68 -5.38 12.64
CA ALA A 255 5.96 -5.31 13.92
C ALA A 255 5.45 -6.65 14.46
N GLY A 256 5.68 -7.74 13.72
CA GLY A 256 5.33 -9.10 14.10
C GLY A 256 6.47 -9.85 14.80
N HIS A 257 7.32 -9.12 15.54
CA HIS A 257 8.59 -9.59 16.10
C HIS A 257 8.40 -10.89 16.93
N TRP A 258 8.81 -12.05 16.37
CA TRP A 258 8.88 -13.43 16.92
C TRP A 258 7.66 -14.04 17.64
N GLY A 259 6.69 -13.25 18.10
CA GLY A 259 5.61 -13.71 18.98
C GLY A 259 4.42 -14.34 18.26
N VAL A 260 4.36 -14.27 16.92
CA VAL A 260 3.18 -14.66 16.14
C VAL A 260 3.61 -15.38 14.86
N ARG A 261 2.93 -16.50 14.58
CA ARG A 261 3.27 -17.36 13.44
C ARG A 261 3.09 -16.57 12.14
N LYS A 262 3.90 -16.85 11.11
CA LYS A 262 3.64 -16.40 9.73
C LYS A 262 3.67 -14.86 9.49
N MET A 263 4.16 -14.04 10.42
CA MET A 263 4.48 -12.62 10.15
C MET A 263 5.73 -12.49 9.27
N GLY A 264 5.78 -11.48 8.39
CA GLY A 264 6.84 -11.33 7.39
C GLY A 264 6.79 -12.36 6.24
N TRP A 265 5.73 -13.17 6.15
CA TRP A 265 5.51 -14.15 5.09
C TRP A 265 4.47 -13.69 4.07
N ALA A 266 4.64 -14.13 2.82
CA ALA A 266 3.53 -14.28 1.89
C ALA A 266 2.85 -15.65 2.11
N LEU A 267 1.52 -15.62 2.16
CA LEU A 267 0.68 -16.77 2.48
C LEU A 267 -0.26 -17.06 1.32
N ARG A 268 -0.39 -18.33 0.97
CA ARG A 268 -1.36 -18.83 0.00
C ARG A 268 -2.50 -19.50 0.76
N ILE A 269 -3.73 -19.09 0.52
CA ILE A 269 -4.94 -19.61 1.18
C ILE A 269 -5.82 -20.29 0.13
N GLY A 270 -6.00 -21.60 0.30
CA GLY A 270 -6.86 -22.40 -0.56
C GLY A 270 -8.31 -21.93 -0.46
N ALA A 271 -8.99 -21.83 -1.61
CA ALA A 271 -10.37 -21.35 -1.68
C ALA A 271 -11.40 -22.26 -0.96
N LYS A 272 -11.02 -23.47 -0.55
CA LYS A 272 -11.92 -24.49 0.01
C LYS A 272 -11.68 -24.83 1.48
N ASP A 273 -10.45 -24.76 1.97
CA ASP A 273 -10.10 -25.22 3.33
C ASP A 273 -9.71 -24.09 4.29
N GLY A 274 -9.53 -22.86 3.77
CA GLY A 274 -9.19 -21.68 4.56
C GLY A 274 -7.82 -21.75 5.24
N LYS A 275 -6.97 -22.73 4.90
CA LYS A 275 -5.65 -22.89 5.52
C LYS A 275 -4.62 -22.01 4.83
N ALA A 276 -3.78 -21.34 5.62
CA ALA A 276 -2.75 -20.44 5.11
C ALA A 276 -1.40 -21.17 5.03
N GLN A 277 -0.92 -21.41 3.81
CA GLN A 277 0.38 -21.99 3.54
C GLN A 277 1.43 -20.87 3.36
N PRO A 278 2.41 -20.73 4.25
CA PRO A 278 3.55 -19.85 4.02
C PRO A 278 4.41 -20.39 2.88
N PHE A 279 4.76 -19.55 1.90
CA PHE A 279 5.57 -19.97 0.75
C PHE A 279 6.76 -19.06 0.46
N ALA A 280 6.75 -17.80 0.88
CA ALA A 280 7.88 -16.89 0.74
C ALA A 280 8.01 -15.98 1.96
N SER A 281 9.23 -15.62 2.35
CA SER A 281 9.49 -14.90 3.61
C SER A 281 10.40 -13.70 3.41
N GLY A 282 10.58 -12.91 4.47
CA GLY A 282 11.56 -11.83 4.46
C GLY A 282 11.00 -10.45 4.16
N PHE A 283 9.69 -10.24 4.32
CA PHE A 283 9.06 -8.94 4.09
C PHE A 283 9.14 -8.07 5.33
N ARG A 284 9.46 -6.78 5.15
CA ARG A 284 9.43 -5.80 6.24
C ARG A 284 8.05 -5.16 6.37
N GLU A 285 7.64 -4.43 5.35
CA GLU A 285 6.38 -3.68 5.25
C GLU A 285 5.91 -3.75 3.79
N PRO A 286 5.25 -4.85 3.39
CA PRO A 286 4.94 -5.15 2.01
C PRO A 286 3.64 -4.46 1.52
N ASN A 287 3.60 -3.12 1.51
CA ASN A 287 2.36 -2.34 1.34
C ASN A 287 1.61 -2.57 0.00
N GLY A 288 2.30 -3.01 -1.05
CA GLY A 288 1.68 -3.36 -2.34
C GLY A 288 1.84 -4.84 -2.65
N ILE A 289 0.76 -5.46 -3.14
CA ILE A 289 0.74 -6.84 -3.62
C ILE A 289 -0.16 -6.93 -4.86
N LYS A 290 0.36 -7.51 -5.95
CA LYS A 290 -0.40 -7.65 -7.21
C LYS A 290 0.10 -8.82 -8.04
N THR A 291 -0.78 -9.44 -8.81
CA THR A 291 -0.39 -10.34 -9.90
C THR A 291 -0.23 -9.56 -11.20
N PHE A 292 0.71 -10.00 -12.04
CA PHE A 292 1.07 -9.31 -13.27
C PHE A 292 1.10 -10.26 -14.46
N GLY A 293 0.62 -9.76 -15.60
CA GLY A 293 0.66 -10.45 -16.87
C GLY A 293 -0.21 -11.71 -16.94
N PRO A 294 -0.19 -12.41 -18.08
CA PRO A 294 -1.03 -13.58 -18.32
C PRO A 294 -0.70 -14.77 -17.41
N ASP A 295 0.55 -14.88 -16.96
CA ASP A 295 1.01 -15.93 -16.05
C ASP A 295 0.62 -15.67 -14.59
N LYS A 296 0.08 -14.47 -14.29
CA LYS A 296 -0.20 -13.98 -12.93
C LYS A 296 1.01 -14.09 -11.99
N ASP A 297 2.18 -13.70 -12.49
CA ASP A 297 3.40 -13.59 -11.67
C ASP A 297 3.13 -12.66 -10.48
N LEU A 298 3.44 -13.10 -9.26
CA LEU A 298 3.16 -12.36 -8.04
C LEU A 298 4.26 -11.35 -7.73
N PHE A 299 3.89 -10.10 -7.48
CA PHE A 299 4.79 -9.03 -7.11
C PHE A 299 4.38 -8.36 -5.81
N VAL A 300 5.38 -8.00 -5.02
CA VAL A 300 5.23 -7.30 -3.74
C VAL A 300 6.19 -6.12 -3.67
N THR A 301 5.69 -4.92 -3.40
CA THR A 301 6.55 -3.80 -3.00
C THR A 301 6.89 -3.93 -1.53
N ASP A 302 8.13 -3.61 -1.14
CA ASP A 302 8.56 -3.64 0.26
C ASP A 302 9.27 -2.33 0.62
N ASN A 303 8.96 -1.78 1.80
CA ASN A 303 9.42 -0.46 2.21
C ASN A 303 10.78 -0.54 2.92
N GLN A 304 11.65 0.43 2.63
CA GLN A 304 12.96 0.55 3.24
C GLN A 304 12.90 0.64 4.76
N GLY A 305 13.93 0.10 5.41
CA GLY A 305 14.12 0.20 6.85
C GLY A 305 15.19 -0.77 7.29
N ALA A 306 15.08 -1.32 8.50
CA ALA A 306 16.01 -2.35 8.95
C ALA A 306 16.05 -3.50 7.94
N TRP A 307 17.25 -3.93 7.53
CA TRP A 307 17.48 -5.01 6.55
C TRP A 307 17.03 -4.76 5.12
N ILE A 308 16.31 -3.67 4.85
CA ILE A 308 15.80 -3.31 3.52
C ILE A 308 16.40 -1.95 3.14
N GLY A 309 17.46 -1.96 2.33
CA GLY A 309 18.27 -0.77 2.04
C GLY A 309 17.50 0.37 1.35
N ALA A 310 16.61 0.03 0.42
CA ALA A 310 15.73 0.97 -0.26
C ALA A 310 14.38 0.30 -0.55
N CYS A 311 13.37 1.08 -0.95
CA CYS A 311 12.13 0.51 -1.44
C CYS A 311 12.42 -0.38 -2.66
N LYS A 312 11.71 -1.50 -2.78
CA LYS A 312 11.93 -2.46 -3.86
C LYS A 312 10.64 -3.15 -4.31
N LEU A 313 10.64 -3.66 -5.54
CA LEU A 313 9.61 -4.51 -6.14
C LEU A 313 10.15 -5.92 -6.26
N ASN A 314 9.59 -6.85 -5.50
CA ASN A 314 10.01 -8.24 -5.46
C ASN A 314 9.12 -9.10 -6.37
N HIS A 315 9.70 -9.94 -7.22
CA HIS A 315 8.99 -11.08 -7.80
C HIS A 315 8.96 -12.20 -6.77
N VAL A 316 7.76 -12.55 -6.29
CA VAL A 316 7.55 -13.48 -5.19
C VAL A 316 7.50 -14.91 -5.71
N LYS A 317 8.45 -15.77 -5.29
CA LYS A 317 8.47 -17.21 -5.63
C LYS A 317 8.57 -18.07 -4.36
N ASP A 318 8.07 -19.29 -4.46
CA ASP A 318 8.15 -20.31 -3.41
C ASP A 318 9.62 -20.52 -2.95
N GLY A 319 9.82 -20.56 -1.64
CA GLY A 319 11.10 -20.78 -0.97
C GLY A 319 12.05 -19.57 -0.92
N ARG A 320 11.68 -18.42 -1.50
CA ARG A 320 12.54 -17.22 -1.52
C ARG A 320 12.53 -16.44 -0.21
N PHE A 321 13.63 -15.73 0.03
CA PHE A 321 13.83 -14.83 1.18
C PHE A 321 14.17 -13.41 0.72
N TYR A 322 13.34 -12.45 1.13
CA TYR A 322 13.43 -11.05 0.72
C TYR A 322 14.10 -10.13 1.75
N GLY A 323 14.72 -10.67 2.81
CA GLY A 323 15.72 -9.94 3.59
C GLY A 323 15.35 -9.59 5.03
N HIS A 324 14.10 -9.25 5.35
CA HIS A 324 13.72 -8.89 6.72
C HIS A 324 13.57 -10.13 7.62
N PRO A 325 14.35 -10.31 8.68
CA PRO A 325 14.51 -11.62 9.30
C PRO A 325 13.33 -12.12 10.17
N THR A 326 12.23 -11.39 10.34
CA THR A 326 11.21 -11.65 11.41
C THR A 326 10.30 -12.86 11.24
N SER A 327 10.42 -13.59 10.14
CA SER A 327 9.58 -14.75 9.86
C SER A 327 9.92 -15.94 10.76
N ILE A 328 8.91 -16.65 11.28
CA ILE A 328 9.07 -18.01 11.84
C ILE A 328 8.39 -19.00 10.91
N PRO A 329 9.02 -20.13 10.55
CA PRO A 329 10.37 -20.57 10.91
C PRO A 329 11.41 -20.05 9.90
N ALA A 330 11.84 -18.78 9.96
CA ALA A 330 13.10 -18.41 9.35
C ALA A 330 14.23 -18.88 10.30
N PRO A 331 15.11 -19.78 9.85
CA PRO A 331 16.19 -20.29 10.68
C PRO A 331 17.06 -19.16 11.26
N LYS A 332 17.44 -19.27 12.55
CA LYS A 332 18.29 -18.30 13.27
C LYS A 332 19.63 -17.99 12.57
N ASP A 333 20.08 -18.84 11.65
CA ASP A 333 21.30 -18.66 10.84
C ASP A 333 21.12 -17.78 9.59
N LEU A 334 19.89 -17.36 9.24
CA LEU A 334 19.65 -16.33 8.20
C LEU A 334 19.96 -14.89 8.68
N TYR A 335 20.40 -14.74 9.92
CA TYR A 335 20.56 -13.44 10.59
C TYR A 335 22.00 -12.96 10.41
N GLY A 336 22.18 -11.70 10.01
CA GLY A 336 23.49 -11.08 9.85
C GLY A 336 24.17 -11.37 8.51
N LYS A 337 24.10 -12.61 7.99
CA LYS A 337 24.60 -13.00 6.66
C LYS A 337 23.74 -14.15 6.09
N PRO A 338 22.55 -13.87 5.53
CA PRO A 338 21.75 -14.91 4.90
C PRO A 338 22.57 -15.61 3.82
N ARG A 339 22.50 -16.95 3.76
CA ARG A 339 23.23 -17.76 2.77
C ARG A 339 22.91 -17.34 1.33
N LYS A 340 21.71 -16.81 1.10
CA LYS A 340 21.23 -16.27 -0.17
C LYS A 340 20.15 -15.22 0.09
N LEU A 341 20.29 -14.05 -0.51
CA LEU A 341 19.24 -13.03 -0.61
C LEU A 341 18.73 -13.04 -2.05
N ASP A 342 17.43 -13.22 -2.23
CA ASP A 342 16.85 -13.15 -3.57
C ASP A 342 16.74 -11.67 -4.01
N PRO A 343 17.25 -11.31 -5.21
CA PRO A 343 17.22 -9.94 -5.65
C PRO A 343 15.79 -9.49 -5.98
N PRO A 344 15.43 -8.23 -5.75
CA PRO A 344 14.19 -7.69 -6.28
C PRO A 344 14.26 -7.58 -7.81
N ALA A 345 13.09 -7.53 -8.45
CA ALA A 345 13.01 -7.19 -9.87
C ALA A 345 13.40 -5.73 -10.12
N VAL A 346 13.06 -4.84 -9.19
CA VAL A 346 13.43 -3.42 -9.26
C VAL A 346 13.79 -2.90 -7.87
N TRP A 347 14.92 -2.22 -7.76
CA TRP A 347 15.20 -1.26 -6.70
C TRP A 347 14.71 0.12 -7.12
N PHE A 348 13.97 0.79 -6.24
CA PHE A 348 13.53 2.15 -6.51
C PHE A 348 14.57 3.17 -6.00
N PRO A 349 14.89 4.21 -6.80
CA PRO A 349 15.69 5.32 -6.31
C PRO A 349 15.01 5.98 -5.12
N TYR A 350 15.69 6.06 -3.99
CA TYR A 350 15.13 6.58 -2.73
C TYR A 350 14.56 8.01 -2.87
N LYS A 351 15.10 8.82 -3.77
CA LYS A 351 14.59 10.17 -4.04
C LYS A 351 13.18 10.19 -4.64
N TRP A 352 12.77 9.13 -5.34
CA TRP A 352 11.47 9.02 -6.00
C TRP A 352 10.49 8.20 -5.17
N VAL A 353 10.95 7.09 -4.59
CA VAL A 353 10.10 6.18 -3.81
C VAL A 353 10.70 5.97 -2.42
N ARG A 354 10.03 6.53 -1.43
CA ARG A 354 10.40 6.45 0.01
C ARG A 354 9.42 5.63 0.83
N SER A 355 8.29 5.27 0.27
CA SER A 355 7.30 4.39 0.87
C SER A 355 6.47 3.81 -0.27
N ALA A 356 7.02 2.79 -0.92
CA ALA A 356 6.36 2.12 -2.04
C ALA A 356 5.00 1.59 -1.60
N SER A 357 3.96 1.87 -2.38
CA SER A 357 2.60 1.41 -2.11
C SER A 357 2.16 0.44 -3.21
N ASP A 358 0.90 0.55 -3.64
CA ASP A 358 0.25 -0.40 -4.53
C ASP A 358 0.90 -0.48 -5.93
N ILE A 359 0.58 -1.55 -6.63
CA ILE A 359 1.02 -1.86 -7.99
C ILE A 359 -0.22 -1.99 -8.87
N VAL A 360 -0.20 -1.37 -10.04
CA VAL A 360 -1.25 -1.56 -11.06
C VAL A 360 -0.61 -1.82 -12.42
N GLU A 361 -1.10 -2.83 -13.13
CA GLU A 361 -0.73 -3.07 -14.52
C GLU A 361 -1.54 -2.16 -15.45
N ILE A 362 -0.87 -1.55 -16.42
CA ILE A 362 -1.51 -0.83 -17.51
C ILE A 362 -1.98 -1.87 -18.53
N THR A 363 -3.25 -2.26 -18.48
CA THR A 363 -3.83 -3.26 -19.39
C THR A 363 -4.56 -2.65 -20.59
N ASP A 364 -4.74 -1.33 -20.59
CA ASP A 364 -5.55 -0.61 -21.58
C ASP A 364 -4.73 0.46 -22.33
N ASP A 365 -4.78 0.42 -23.66
CA ASP A 365 -4.09 1.38 -24.54
C ASP A 365 -4.70 2.79 -24.48
N ARG A 366 -5.93 2.93 -23.97
CA ARG A 366 -6.55 4.23 -23.67
C ARG A 366 -5.80 4.98 -22.58
N PHE A 367 -4.99 4.30 -21.76
CA PHE A 367 -4.12 4.91 -20.77
C PHE A 367 -2.71 5.23 -21.30
N GLY A 368 -2.57 5.43 -22.61
CA GLY A 368 -1.32 5.84 -23.24
C GLY A 368 -0.44 4.67 -23.69
N PRO A 369 0.77 4.94 -24.17
CA PRO A 369 1.55 4.00 -24.99
C PRO A 369 2.27 2.90 -24.20
N PHE A 370 1.94 2.71 -22.92
CA PHE A 370 2.71 1.91 -21.96
C PHE A 370 2.00 0.65 -21.50
N LYS A 371 1.03 0.14 -22.27
CA LYS A 371 0.36 -1.14 -21.99
C LYS A 371 1.36 -2.28 -21.77
N GLY A 372 1.08 -3.14 -20.79
CA GLY A 372 1.94 -4.23 -20.33
C GLY A 372 3.04 -3.80 -19.35
N GLN A 373 3.00 -2.57 -18.86
CA GLN A 373 3.91 -2.04 -17.84
C GLN A 373 3.17 -1.80 -16.53
N MET A 374 3.91 -1.62 -15.44
CA MET A 374 3.34 -1.31 -14.13
C MET A 374 3.42 0.18 -13.82
N LEU A 375 2.48 0.64 -13.01
CA LEU A 375 2.64 1.83 -12.18
C LEU A 375 2.80 1.40 -10.74
N VAL A 376 3.73 2.03 -10.05
CA VAL A 376 3.98 1.80 -8.62
C VAL A 376 3.83 3.13 -7.90
N GLY A 377 2.97 3.13 -6.89
CA GLY A 377 2.72 4.30 -6.05
C GLY A 377 3.82 4.54 -5.03
N ASP A 378 3.96 5.79 -4.63
CA ASP A 378 4.74 6.18 -3.47
C ASP A 378 3.88 7.01 -2.53
N PHE A 379 3.71 6.51 -1.31
CA PHE A 379 2.88 7.13 -0.29
C PHE A 379 3.48 8.45 0.20
N GLN A 380 4.77 8.46 0.53
CA GLN A 380 5.38 9.60 1.19
C GLN A 380 5.52 10.82 0.27
N ASN A 381 5.93 10.65 -0.98
CA ASN A 381 6.09 11.74 -1.94
C ASN A 381 4.82 12.02 -2.74
N ALA A 382 3.77 11.19 -2.61
CA ALA A 382 2.53 11.31 -3.36
C ALA A 382 2.78 11.37 -4.88
N VAL A 383 3.47 10.35 -5.39
CA VAL A 383 3.83 10.21 -6.81
C VAL A 383 3.54 8.81 -7.32
N LEU A 384 3.47 8.68 -8.65
CA LEU A 384 3.55 7.41 -9.35
C LEU A 384 4.87 7.32 -10.10
N THR A 385 5.44 6.12 -10.10
CA THR A 385 6.53 5.72 -10.97
C THR A 385 6.02 4.72 -12.01
N ARG A 386 6.66 4.68 -13.18
CA ARG A 386 6.39 3.70 -14.23
C ARG A 386 7.51 2.68 -14.23
N VAL A 387 7.15 1.40 -14.20
CA VAL A 387 8.07 0.27 -14.19
C VAL A 387 7.85 -0.58 -15.43
N GLN A 388 8.92 -0.82 -16.19
CA GLN A 388 8.93 -1.81 -17.27
C GLN A 388 9.84 -2.96 -16.88
N LEU A 389 9.32 -4.19 -17.01
CA LEU A 389 10.01 -5.42 -16.66
C LEU A 389 10.37 -6.24 -17.90
N GLU A 390 11.36 -7.10 -17.76
CA GLU A 390 11.70 -8.19 -18.68
C GLU A 390 12.20 -9.42 -17.91
N LYS A 391 12.07 -10.61 -18.50
CA LYS A 391 12.66 -11.86 -17.98
C LYS A 391 13.99 -12.11 -18.66
N VAL A 392 15.09 -12.15 -17.91
CA VAL A 392 16.43 -12.53 -18.38
C VAL A 392 16.90 -13.75 -17.61
N ASN A 393 17.21 -14.84 -18.33
CA ASN A 393 17.61 -16.12 -17.74
C ASN A 393 16.62 -16.64 -16.65
N GLY A 394 15.31 -16.37 -16.82
CA GLY A 394 14.27 -16.78 -15.86
C GLY A 394 14.09 -15.87 -14.64
N GLU A 395 14.88 -14.79 -14.53
CA GLU A 395 14.74 -13.79 -13.47
C GLU A 395 14.13 -12.50 -14.03
N TRP A 396 13.17 -11.95 -13.28
CA TRP A 396 12.63 -10.63 -13.57
C TRP A 396 13.62 -9.54 -13.18
N GLN A 397 13.73 -8.56 -14.06
CA GLN A 397 14.48 -7.33 -13.85
C GLN A 397 13.85 -6.20 -14.68
N GLY A 398 14.20 -4.95 -14.42
CA GLY A 398 13.59 -3.86 -15.19
C GLY A 398 14.03 -2.46 -14.83
N ALA A 399 13.43 -1.51 -15.55
CA ALA A 399 13.69 -0.09 -15.42
C ALA A 399 12.50 0.66 -14.79
N VAL A 400 12.83 1.73 -14.05
CA VAL A 400 11.86 2.65 -13.46
C VAL A 400 12.10 4.09 -13.89
N TRP A 401 10.99 4.81 -14.13
CA TRP A 401 10.95 6.24 -14.41
C TRP A 401 10.00 6.96 -13.43
N PRO A 402 10.22 8.26 -13.16
CA PRO A 402 9.15 9.08 -12.60
C PRO A 402 8.01 9.15 -13.63
N PHE A 403 6.78 9.31 -13.16
CA PHE A 403 5.63 9.30 -14.07
C PHE A 403 4.64 10.43 -13.76
N LEU A 404 3.84 10.29 -12.70
CA LEU A 404 2.88 11.30 -12.27
C LEU A 404 3.22 11.80 -10.88
N LYS A 405 2.92 13.06 -10.61
CA LYS A 405 3.12 13.70 -9.31
C LYS A 405 1.98 14.65 -9.03
N GLY A 406 1.85 15.05 -7.78
CA GLY A 406 0.92 16.10 -7.38
C GLY A 406 -0.47 15.61 -7.01
N PHE A 407 -0.56 14.36 -6.57
CA PHE A 407 -1.74 13.82 -5.91
C PHE A 407 -2.04 14.58 -4.62
N GLN A 408 -3.31 14.63 -4.24
CA GLN A 408 -3.77 15.43 -3.11
C GLN A 408 -3.42 14.80 -1.75
N SER A 409 -3.14 13.51 -1.68
CA SER A 409 -2.68 12.81 -0.48
C SER A 409 -1.66 11.72 -0.81
N GLY A 410 -1.20 10.95 0.18
CA GLY A 410 -0.25 9.87 -0.03
C GLY A 410 -0.87 8.73 -0.85
N VAL A 411 -0.32 8.46 -2.04
CA VAL A 411 -0.83 7.42 -2.94
C VAL A 411 -0.73 6.06 -2.25
N ASN A 412 -1.87 5.40 -2.03
CA ASN A 412 -1.88 4.13 -1.29
C ASN A 412 -2.48 2.96 -2.05
N ARG A 413 -3.57 3.14 -2.82
CA ARG A 413 -4.20 2.08 -3.62
C ARG A 413 -4.58 2.56 -5.00
N MET A 414 -4.53 1.64 -5.96
CA MET A 414 -4.73 1.94 -7.36
C MET A 414 -5.49 0.83 -8.08
N VAL A 415 -6.39 1.22 -8.97
CA VAL A 415 -7.06 0.28 -9.88
C VAL A 415 -7.33 0.92 -11.22
N LEU A 416 -7.13 0.17 -12.30
CA LEU A 416 -7.51 0.62 -13.65
C LEU A 416 -9.01 0.38 -13.83
N GLY A 417 -9.71 1.40 -14.32
CA GLY A 417 -11.14 1.37 -14.62
C GLY A 417 -11.46 0.76 -15.96
N ASN A 418 -12.70 0.27 -16.09
CA ASN A 418 -13.24 -0.23 -17.36
C ASN A 418 -13.39 0.89 -18.42
N ASP A 419 -13.32 2.15 -17.99
CA ASP A 419 -13.27 3.33 -18.83
C ASP A 419 -11.85 3.67 -19.34
N GLY A 420 -10.85 2.86 -18.99
CA GLY A 420 -9.46 3.05 -19.38
C GLY A 420 -8.74 4.14 -18.58
N GLN A 421 -9.32 4.58 -17.45
CA GLN A 421 -8.74 5.57 -16.54
C GLN A 421 -8.14 4.90 -15.31
N LEU A 422 -7.18 5.55 -14.66
CA LEU A 422 -6.61 5.06 -13.41
C LEU A 422 -7.30 5.73 -12.23
N TYR A 423 -7.71 4.95 -11.23
CA TYR A 423 -8.29 5.44 -9.99
C TYR A 423 -7.25 5.29 -8.89
N VAL A 424 -7.06 6.36 -8.12
CA VAL A 424 -6.00 6.48 -7.12
C VAL A 424 -6.61 6.86 -5.78
N GLY A 425 -6.66 5.90 -4.87
CA GLY A 425 -7.03 6.08 -3.48
C GLY A 425 -5.81 6.48 -2.65
N SER A 426 -5.96 7.55 -1.88
CA SER A 426 -4.85 8.15 -1.15
C SER A 426 -5.24 8.52 0.27
N GLY A 427 -4.25 8.58 1.17
CA GLY A 427 -4.45 9.02 2.54
C GLY A 427 -3.16 9.36 3.26
N LYS A 428 -3.29 9.95 4.44
CA LYS A 428 -2.23 10.20 5.41
C LYS A 428 -2.84 10.40 6.79
N VAL A 429 -2.05 10.12 7.82
CA VAL A 429 -2.36 10.45 9.21
C VAL A 429 -1.14 11.12 9.84
N LYS A 430 -1.24 11.58 11.09
CA LYS A 430 -0.08 12.18 11.77
C LYS A 430 1.12 11.23 11.84
N ALA A 431 0.87 9.93 12.06
CA ALA A 431 1.92 8.91 12.14
C ALA A 431 2.52 8.54 10.77
N TRP A 432 1.74 8.65 9.69
CA TRP A 432 2.16 8.33 8.32
C TRP A 432 2.00 9.57 7.46
N ALA A 433 3.06 10.37 7.40
CA ALA A 433 3.07 11.63 6.68
C ALA A 433 3.27 11.43 5.18
N ALA A 434 2.61 12.29 4.40
CA ALA A 434 2.79 12.43 2.96
C ALA A 434 3.01 13.90 2.59
N ASN A 435 3.83 14.13 1.56
CA ASN A 435 4.18 15.42 0.98
C ASN A 435 3.05 15.95 0.07
N ALA A 436 1.84 15.98 0.61
CA ALA A 436 0.63 16.34 -0.10
C ALA A 436 -0.33 17.08 0.86
N PRO A 437 -1.24 17.94 0.36
CA PRO A 437 -2.02 18.83 1.23
C PRO A 437 -3.12 18.10 2.02
N ALA A 438 -3.86 17.19 1.42
CA ALA A 438 -5.06 16.58 1.99
C ALA A 438 -4.78 15.32 2.83
N PHE A 439 -5.63 15.05 3.83
CA PHE A 439 -5.57 13.85 4.66
C PHE A 439 -6.01 12.58 3.93
N HIS A 440 -6.85 12.73 2.92
CA HIS A 440 -7.32 11.66 2.06
C HIS A 440 -7.79 12.25 0.75
N ALA A 441 -7.74 11.43 -0.30
CA ALA A 441 -8.25 11.79 -1.60
C ALA A 441 -8.62 10.53 -2.39
N LEU A 442 -9.57 10.69 -3.30
CA LEU A 442 -9.80 9.77 -4.38
C LEU A 442 -9.72 10.56 -5.68
N GLU A 443 -8.81 10.16 -6.56
CA GLU A 443 -8.47 10.88 -7.78
C GLU A 443 -8.59 9.94 -8.98
N ARG A 444 -9.05 10.46 -10.10
CA ARG A 444 -9.11 9.76 -11.39
C ARG A 444 -8.10 10.38 -12.35
N VAL A 445 -7.34 9.55 -13.04
CA VAL A 445 -6.33 9.98 -14.00
C VAL A 445 -6.76 9.53 -15.40
N LYS A 446 -6.72 10.47 -16.35
CA LYS A 446 -7.04 10.24 -17.76
C LYS A 446 -5.85 10.60 -18.64
N PHE A 447 -5.55 9.76 -19.63
CA PHE A 447 -4.65 10.14 -20.70
C PHE A 447 -5.34 11.11 -21.69
N LYS A 448 -4.66 12.20 -22.03
CA LYS A 448 -5.20 13.29 -22.87
C LYS A 448 -5.23 12.94 -24.37
N GLY A 449 -4.47 11.92 -24.80
CA GLY A 449 -4.40 11.47 -26.21
C GLY A 449 -3.04 11.65 -26.89
N PRO A 450 -2.36 12.81 -26.79
CA PRO A 450 -1.06 13.00 -27.43
C PRO A 450 0.01 12.04 -26.90
N THR A 451 0.60 11.24 -27.78
CA THR A 451 1.70 10.34 -27.40
C THR A 451 2.92 11.15 -26.95
N PRO A 452 3.47 10.93 -25.75
CA PRO A 452 4.70 11.57 -25.31
C PRO A 452 5.90 11.08 -26.12
N PHE A 453 6.96 11.88 -26.24
CA PHE A 453 8.26 11.33 -26.62
C PHE A 453 8.93 10.77 -25.36
N SER A 454 9.17 9.46 -25.31
CA SER A 454 9.60 8.74 -24.10
C SER A 454 10.33 7.46 -24.48
N VAL A 455 11.22 6.99 -23.61
CA VAL A 455 11.73 5.61 -23.68
C VAL A 455 10.59 4.67 -23.29
N LYS A 456 10.07 3.91 -24.25
CA LYS A 456 8.99 2.95 -24.05
C LYS A 456 9.50 1.74 -23.28
N THR A 457 10.58 1.11 -23.74
CA THR A 457 11.17 -0.09 -23.13
C THR A 457 12.68 -0.02 -23.11
N VAL A 458 13.28 -0.69 -22.13
CA VAL A 458 14.72 -0.95 -22.02
C VAL A 458 14.89 -2.46 -22.03
N ARG A 459 15.73 -2.95 -22.93
CA ARG A 459 16.11 -4.36 -22.99
C ARG A 459 17.59 -4.49 -22.72
N ALA A 460 17.96 -5.29 -21.71
CA ALA A 460 19.34 -5.67 -21.48
C ALA A 460 19.87 -6.49 -22.68
N LEU A 461 21.11 -6.18 -23.08
CA LEU A 461 21.91 -6.94 -24.03
C LEU A 461 23.15 -7.49 -23.30
N ALA A 462 23.92 -8.34 -23.97
CA ALA A 462 25.13 -8.92 -23.39
C ALA A 462 26.20 -7.85 -23.04
N ASP A 463 26.18 -6.72 -23.73
CA ASP A 463 27.15 -5.63 -23.63
C ASP A 463 26.47 -4.25 -23.58
N GLY A 464 25.25 -4.14 -23.08
CA GLY A 464 24.58 -2.85 -22.84
C GLY A 464 23.06 -2.90 -22.92
N PHE A 465 22.44 -1.91 -23.55
CA PHE A 465 20.98 -1.77 -23.62
C PHE A 465 20.47 -1.49 -25.04
N GLU A 466 19.30 -2.03 -25.40
CA GLU A 466 18.45 -1.51 -26.47
C GLU A 466 17.31 -0.68 -25.85
N LEU A 467 17.25 0.61 -26.18
CA LEU A 467 16.15 1.50 -25.82
C LEU A 467 15.18 1.59 -26.98
N THR A 468 13.90 1.33 -26.76
CA THR A 468 12.84 1.61 -27.73
C THR A 468 12.09 2.87 -27.34
N PHE A 469 11.87 3.80 -28.26
CA PHE A 469 11.19 5.07 -28.04
C PHE A 469 9.75 5.03 -28.55
N THR A 470 8.89 5.87 -27.99
CA THR A 470 7.48 6.04 -28.44
C THR A 470 7.34 6.84 -29.73
N LYS A 471 8.39 7.55 -30.16
CA LYS A 471 8.47 8.29 -31.43
C LYS A 471 9.87 8.19 -32.01
N PRO A 472 10.05 8.39 -33.33
CA PRO A 472 11.36 8.43 -33.96
C PRO A 472 12.27 9.49 -33.34
N VAL A 473 13.49 9.10 -32.99
CA VAL A 473 14.54 10.01 -32.48
C VAL A 473 15.15 10.82 -33.63
N ASP A 474 15.69 11.99 -33.31
CA ASP A 474 16.68 12.64 -34.19
C ASP A 474 17.95 11.79 -34.19
N ARG A 475 18.30 11.22 -35.35
CA ARG A 475 19.43 10.31 -35.50
C ARG A 475 20.76 10.96 -35.10
N LYS A 476 21.00 12.19 -35.55
CA LYS A 476 22.28 12.86 -35.32
C LYS A 476 22.50 13.11 -33.83
N VAL A 477 21.45 13.52 -33.13
CA VAL A 477 21.49 13.73 -31.67
C VAL A 477 21.60 12.40 -30.93
N ALA A 478 20.90 11.35 -31.38
CA ALA A 478 20.92 10.05 -30.72
C ALA A 478 22.19 9.21 -30.96
N GLU A 479 23.00 9.55 -31.96
CA GLU A 479 24.32 8.95 -32.22
C GLU A 479 25.47 9.71 -31.53
N ALA A 480 25.19 10.82 -30.84
CA ALA A 480 26.18 11.59 -30.10
C ALA A 480 26.53 10.89 -28.77
N ILE A 481 27.80 10.46 -28.63
CA ILE A 481 28.25 9.61 -27.52
C ILE A 481 28.15 10.31 -26.15
N ASP A 482 28.30 11.64 -26.14
CA ASP A 482 28.12 12.52 -24.98
C ASP A 482 26.64 12.80 -24.65
N GLY A 483 25.71 12.26 -25.45
CA GLY A 483 24.27 12.32 -25.19
C GLY A 483 23.79 11.36 -24.11
N PHE A 484 24.66 10.55 -23.51
CA PHE A 484 24.28 9.62 -22.45
C PHE A 484 25.27 9.61 -21.29
N ASP A 485 24.77 9.88 -20.08
CA ASP A 485 25.48 9.57 -18.83
C ASP A 485 25.01 8.20 -18.34
N VAL A 486 25.95 7.32 -18.00
CA VAL A 486 25.64 6.02 -17.41
C VAL A 486 26.46 5.80 -16.15
N TRP A 487 25.81 5.34 -15.08
CA TRP A 487 26.49 5.00 -13.84
C TRP A 487 25.82 3.83 -13.11
N GLN A 488 26.60 3.15 -12.26
CA GLN A 488 26.15 2.04 -11.45
C GLN A 488 26.38 2.26 -9.96
N TYR A 489 25.41 1.82 -9.17
CA TYR A 489 25.52 1.71 -7.72
C TYR A 489 24.70 0.51 -7.21
N ARG A 490 24.93 0.11 -5.97
CA ARG A 490 24.09 -0.89 -5.28
C ARG A 490 23.74 -0.43 -3.87
N TYR A 491 22.75 -1.09 -3.28
CA TYR A 491 22.45 -0.99 -1.86
C TYR A 491 23.03 -2.20 -1.12
N GLU A 492 23.42 -2.00 0.14
CA GLU A 492 23.92 -3.07 0.99
C GLU A 492 22.85 -3.64 1.90
N TYR A 493 22.97 -4.94 2.18
CA TYR A 493 22.12 -5.65 3.13
C TYR A 493 22.74 -5.56 4.53
N HIS A 494 22.07 -4.85 5.44
CA HIS A 494 22.52 -4.71 6.82
C HIS A 494 21.36 -4.38 7.77
N LYS A 495 21.57 -4.60 9.07
CA LYS A 495 20.55 -4.38 10.11
C LYS A 495 20.05 -2.94 10.20
N SER A 496 20.93 -1.95 10.01
CA SER A 496 20.59 -0.53 10.17
C SER A 496 19.52 -0.08 9.16
N TYR A 497 18.80 1.00 9.49
CA TYR A 497 17.72 1.50 8.66
C TYR A 497 18.22 2.06 7.33
N GLY A 498 17.65 1.58 6.22
CA GLY A 498 17.98 2.03 4.86
C GLY A 498 19.41 1.63 4.46
N SER A 499 19.90 2.12 3.33
CA SER A 499 21.27 1.90 2.88
C SER A 499 21.71 3.06 1.98
N PRO A 500 22.94 3.56 2.13
CA PRO A 500 23.51 4.48 1.15
C PRO A 500 23.82 3.76 -0.17
N GLU A 501 24.18 4.53 -1.19
CA GLU A 501 24.61 4.00 -2.48
C GLU A 501 26.09 3.62 -2.41
N PHE A 502 26.45 2.46 -2.96
CA PHE A 502 27.82 1.97 -3.02
C PHE A 502 28.28 1.73 -4.46
N ASP A 503 29.51 2.15 -4.74
CA ASP A 503 30.14 1.95 -6.04
C ASP A 503 30.73 0.53 -6.20
N HIS A 504 31.44 0.30 -7.31
CA HIS A 504 32.06 -0.98 -7.64
C HIS A 504 33.18 -1.39 -6.69
N GLU A 505 33.79 -0.44 -6.01
CA GLU A 505 34.84 -0.66 -5.01
C GLU A 505 34.28 -0.77 -3.58
N GLY A 506 32.95 -0.70 -3.42
CA GLY A 506 32.30 -0.75 -2.11
C GLY A 506 32.46 0.52 -1.29
N ARG A 507 32.74 1.67 -1.92
CA ARG A 507 32.80 2.96 -1.24
C ARG A 507 31.40 3.54 -1.12
N LYS A 508 31.07 3.96 0.10
CA LYS A 508 29.79 4.55 0.49
C LYS A 508 29.56 5.93 -0.15
N ASP A 509 28.30 6.26 -0.42
CA ASP A 509 27.80 7.52 -0.98
C ASP A 509 28.45 7.84 -2.35
N ARG A 510 28.67 6.79 -3.15
CA ARG A 510 29.32 6.87 -4.47
C ARG A 510 28.63 5.97 -5.49
N PHE A 511 28.94 6.25 -6.75
CA PHE A 511 28.61 5.44 -7.91
C PHE A 511 29.84 5.28 -8.81
N THR A 512 29.82 4.27 -9.67
CA THR A 512 30.83 4.03 -10.71
C THR A 512 30.28 4.54 -12.04
N VAL A 513 31.00 5.43 -12.72
CA VAL A 513 30.68 5.84 -14.10
C VAL A 513 30.94 4.67 -15.04
N ILE A 514 30.04 4.46 -15.99
CA ILE A 514 30.10 3.37 -16.98
C ILE A 514 30.30 4.00 -18.35
N ASP A 515 31.32 3.54 -19.08
CA ASP A 515 31.67 4.10 -20.38
C ASP A 515 30.67 3.65 -21.44
N VAL A 516 30.18 4.61 -22.23
CA VAL A 516 29.41 4.36 -23.45
C VAL A 516 30.42 4.22 -24.59
N GLU A 517 30.58 3.01 -25.14
CA GLU A 517 31.55 2.76 -26.22
C GLU A 517 31.02 3.13 -27.60
N SER A 518 29.72 2.89 -27.83
CA SER A 518 29.09 3.18 -29.12
C SER A 518 27.58 3.29 -29.00
N LEU A 519 26.99 4.10 -29.88
CA LEU A 519 25.56 4.27 -30.05
C LEU A 519 25.17 3.91 -31.48
N THR A 520 24.09 3.14 -31.65
CA THR A 520 23.55 2.86 -32.98
C THR A 520 22.04 3.05 -33.01
N VAL A 521 21.55 3.76 -34.03
CA VAL A 521 20.12 4.05 -34.23
C VAL A 521 19.53 3.12 -35.29
N SER A 522 18.41 2.46 -34.98
CA SER A 522 17.69 1.58 -35.92
C SER A 522 17.20 2.33 -37.16
N LYS A 523 16.90 1.61 -38.25
CA LYS A 523 16.48 2.20 -39.54
C LYS A 523 15.22 3.08 -39.43
N ASP A 524 14.29 2.71 -38.56
CA ASP A 524 13.06 3.45 -38.28
C ASP A 524 13.23 4.57 -37.24
N ASN A 525 14.46 4.76 -36.73
CA ASN A 525 14.82 5.68 -35.66
C ASN A 525 14.02 5.47 -34.37
N LEU A 526 13.40 4.31 -34.16
CA LEU A 526 12.65 4.02 -32.94
C LEU A 526 13.50 3.36 -31.86
N LYS A 527 14.72 2.93 -32.17
CA LYS A 527 15.61 2.26 -31.24
C LYS A 527 17.00 2.87 -31.22
N VAL A 528 17.55 2.96 -30.01
CA VAL A 528 18.96 3.31 -29.77
C VAL A 528 19.58 2.16 -29.00
N THR A 529 20.65 1.57 -29.54
CA THR A 529 21.45 0.57 -28.82
C THR A 529 22.67 1.25 -28.24
N LEU A 530 22.88 1.08 -26.93
CA LEU A 530 24.02 1.57 -26.19
C LEU A 530 24.93 0.38 -25.87
N LYS A 531 26.18 0.44 -26.33
CA LYS A 531 27.21 -0.50 -25.92
C LYS A 531 27.96 0.08 -24.71
N LEU A 532 28.02 -0.68 -23.62
CA LEU A 532 28.56 -0.26 -22.33
C LEU A 532 29.77 -1.12 -21.94
N ALA A 533 30.81 -0.48 -21.42
CA ALA A 533 31.99 -1.15 -20.87
C ALA A 533 32.04 -1.04 -19.34
N GLY A 534 32.46 -2.13 -18.69
CA GLY A 534 32.73 -2.13 -17.24
C GLY A 534 31.51 -2.28 -16.33
N TRP A 535 30.28 -2.37 -16.85
CA TRP A 535 29.09 -2.62 -16.04
C TRP A 535 29.06 -4.04 -15.43
N LYS A 536 28.42 -4.19 -14.26
CA LYS A 536 28.33 -5.45 -13.50
C LYS A 536 26.88 -5.83 -13.18
N PRO A 537 26.52 -7.13 -13.17
CA PRO A 537 25.25 -7.59 -12.61
C PRO A 537 25.25 -7.41 -11.08
N GLY A 538 24.06 -7.35 -10.48
CA GLY A 538 23.85 -7.03 -9.06
C GLY A 538 23.88 -5.54 -8.73
N TYR A 539 23.94 -4.67 -9.75
CA TYR A 539 23.95 -3.21 -9.63
C TYR A 539 22.72 -2.60 -10.30
N ILE A 540 22.35 -1.42 -9.84
CA ILE A 540 21.38 -0.55 -10.48
C ILE A 540 22.15 0.31 -11.48
N THR A 541 21.81 0.17 -12.77
CA THR A 541 22.36 0.98 -13.86
C THR A 541 21.44 2.15 -14.11
N ALA A 542 21.88 3.34 -13.74
CA ALA A 542 21.19 4.58 -14.08
C ALA A 542 21.68 5.07 -15.43
N VAL A 543 20.73 5.47 -16.28
CA VAL A 543 21.00 6.02 -17.61
C VAL A 543 20.26 7.33 -17.73
N ARG A 544 20.99 8.39 -18.07
CA ARG A 544 20.43 9.69 -18.43
C ARG A 544 20.70 9.97 -19.90
N ALA A 545 19.64 10.10 -20.67
CA ALA A 545 19.65 10.46 -22.08
C ALA A 545 19.64 11.99 -22.23
N LEU A 546 20.81 12.61 -22.09
CA LEU A 546 20.99 14.06 -22.17
C LEU A 546 20.64 14.56 -23.56
N ASP A 547 19.70 15.51 -23.60
CA ASP A 547 19.29 16.22 -24.81
C ASP A 547 18.77 15.40 -25.99
N ILE A 548 18.48 14.11 -25.82
CA ILE A 548 17.75 13.32 -26.82
C ILE A 548 16.44 14.02 -27.20
N ARG A 549 16.21 14.13 -28.52
CA ARG A 549 15.03 14.75 -29.13
C ARG A 549 14.34 13.79 -30.08
N ASP A 550 13.04 13.99 -30.27
CA ASP A 550 12.35 13.38 -31.40
C ASP A 550 12.71 14.10 -32.71
N ALA A 551 12.36 13.50 -33.85
CA ALA A 551 12.63 14.06 -35.17
C ALA A 551 12.01 15.45 -35.43
N LYS A 552 11.15 15.95 -34.54
CA LYS A 552 10.53 17.29 -34.59
C LYS A 552 11.12 18.25 -33.54
N GLY A 553 12.20 17.88 -32.86
CA GLY A 553 12.83 18.67 -31.81
C GLY A 553 12.13 18.59 -30.44
N GLY A 554 11.15 17.69 -30.27
CA GLY A 554 10.46 17.46 -29.01
C GLY A 554 11.37 16.87 -27.95
N LYS A 555 11.29 17.39 -26.71
CA LYS A 555 12.10 16.92 -25.59
C LYS A 555 11.61 15.56 -25.08
N LEU A 556 12.55 14.72 -24.64
CA LEU A 556 12.24 13.49 -23.94
C LEU A 556 11.52 13.82 -22.62
N TRP A 557 10.36 13.19 -22.38
CA TRP A 557 9.52 13.55 -21.24
C TRP A 557 10.17 13.20 -19.89
N ASN A 558 10.78 12.02 -19.79
CA ASN A 558 11.61 11.61 -18.66
C ASN A 558 12.95 11.14 -19.21
N ASP A 559 14.00 11.90 -18.95
CA ASP A 559 15.35 11.68 -19.50
C ASP A 559 16.19 10.65 -18.75
N THR A 560 15.79 10.32 -17.52
CA THR A 560 16.54 9.45 -16.63
C THR A 560 15.72 8.24 -16.23
N PHE A 561 16.35 7.06 -16.26
CA PHE A 561 15.81 5.83 -15.68
C PHE A 561 16.86 5.07 -14.89
N TYR A 562 16.36 4.18 -14.03
CA TYR A 562 17.20 3.28 -13.24
C TYR A 562 16.80 1.85 -13.53
N TYR A 563 17.74 1.06 -14.02
CA TYR A 563 17.54 -0.33 -14.37
C TYR A 563 18.20 -1.23 -13.32
N THR A 564 17.47 -2.14 -12.71
CA THR A 564 18.05 -3.14 -11.80
C THR A 564 18.60 -4.30 -12.61
N LEU A 565 19.93 -4.42 -12.73
CA LEU A 565 20.55 -5.45 -13.56
C LEU A 565 20.90 -6.68 -12.73
N ASN A 566 20.01 -7.66 -12.66
CA ASN A 566 20.24 -8.90 -11.92
C ASN A 566 21.07 -9.92 -12.72
N GLN A 567 20.78 -10.04 -14.01
CA GLN A 567 21.35 -10.99 -14.94
C GLN A 567 21.72 -10.29 -16.25
N ILE A 568 22.84 -10.69 -16.84
CA ILE A 568 23.23 -10.30 -18.19
C ILE A 568 22.76 -11.41 -19.15
N PRO A 569 22.05 -11.08 -20.25
CA PRO A 569 21.67 -12.06 -21.27
C PRO A 569 22.89 -12.79 -21.83
N LYS A 570 22.73 -14.08 -22.12
CA LYS A 570 23.74 -14.84 -22.86
C LYS A 570 23.83 -14.30 -24.30
N ARG A 571 25.04 -14.30 -24.85
CA ARG A 571 25.29 -13.98 -26.26
C ARG A 571 24.70 -15.02 -27.19
#